data_AF-A0A1T7FNL0-F1
#
_entry.id   AF-A0A1T7FNL0-F1
#
_cell.length_a   1.000
_cell.length_b   1.000
_cell.length_c   1.000
_cell.angle_alpha   90.00
_cell.angle_beta   90.00
_cell.angle_gamma   90.00
#
_symmetry.space_group_name_H-M   'P 1'
#
loop_
_entity.id
_entity.type
_entity.pdbx_description
1 polymer ?
#
loop_
_entity_poly.entity_id
_entity_poly.type
_entity_poly.pdbx_seq_one_letter_code
_entity_poly.pdbx_strand_id
1 'polypeptide(L)' 'MSFEAKFQGRCGDCDGEIRPGDEVRYTYPDRELVHDRCPIESGSTDVCPACWTIHAGECA' A
#
# COMPACT_ATOMS: atom_id res chain seq x y z
N MET A 1 10.68 4.22 8.65
CA MET A 1 10.39 4.71 10.01
C MET A 1 8.97 5.27 9.98
N SER A 2 8.10 4.77 10.84
CA SER A 2 6.72 5.23 10.99
C SER A 2 6.59 6.24 12.12
N PHE A 3 5.49 6.98 12.14
CA PHE A 3 5.09 7.89 13.19
C PHE A 3 3.57 8.05 13.24
N GLU A 4 3.05 8.48 14.38
CA GLU A 4 1.62 8.76 14.54
C GLU A 4 1.25 10.08 13.86
N ALA A 5 0.24 10.05 12.99
CA ALA A 5 -0.33 11.23 12.38
C ALA A 5 -0.98 12.13 13.45
N LYS A 6 -0.68 13.43 13.39
CA LYS A 6 -1.29 14.43 14.29
C LYS A 6 -2.43 15.21 13.67
N PHE A 7 -2.53 15.13 12.35
CA PHE A 7 -3.49 15.88 11.54
C PHE A 7 -4.13 14.94 10.53
N GLN A 8 -5.36 15.26 10.13
CA GLN A 8 -6.04 14.56 9.06
C GLN A 8 -5.30 14.77 7.73
N GLY A 9 -5.26 13.74 6.89
CA GLY A 9 -4.62 13.77 5.59
C GLY A 9 -5.18 12.68 4.66
N ARG A 10 -4.46 12.43 3.56
CA ARG A 10 -4.80 11.38 2.61
C ARG A 10 -3.59 10.50 2.37
N CYS A 11 -3.81 9.19 2.29
CA CYS A 11 -2.76 8.25 1.94
C CYS A 11 -2.36 8.44 0.46
N GLY A 12 -1.07 8.47 0.17
CA GLY A 12 -0.56 8.52 -1.21
C GLY A 12 -0.81 7.23 -2.00
N ASP A 13 -0.83 6.08 -1.31
CA ASP A 13 -0.97 4.78 -1.96
C ASP A 13 -2.43 4.34 -2.11
N CYS A 14 -3.26 4.59 -1.08
CA CYS A 14 -4.68 4.23 -1.10
C CYS A 14 -5.57 5.46 -1.08
N ASP A 15 -6.79 5.34 -1.60
CA ASP A 15 -7.79 6.42 -1.49
C ASP A 15 -8.31 6.66 -0.06
N GLY A 16 -7.75 5.95 0.93
CA GLY A 16 -8.09 6.05 2.34
C GLY A 16 -7.64 7.38 2.97
N GLU A 17 -8.47 7.86 3.90
CA GLU A 17 -8.18 9.00 4.76
C GLU A 17 -7.19 8.61 5.87
N ILE A 18 -6.22 9.48 6.14
CA ILE A 18 -5.34 9.41 7.32
C ILE A 18 -5.99 10.26 8.42
N ARG A 19 -6.13 9.70 9.63
CA ARG A 19 -6.67 10.38 10.80
C ARG A 19 -5.61 10.59 11.87
N PRO A 20 -5.79 11.58 12.77
CA PRO A 20 -4.95 11.67 13.95
C PRO A 20 -4.98 10.37 14.77
N GLY A 21 -3.81 9.84 15.12
CA GLY A 21 -3.65 8.53 15.76
C GLY A 21 -3.27 7.39 14.81
N ASP A 22 -3.42 7.57 13.49
CA ASP A 22 -3.00 6.54 12.53
C ASP A 22 -1.49 6.49 12.39
N GLU A 23 -0.94 5.29 12.28
CA GLU A 23 0.48 5.09 12.04
C GLU A 23 0.79 5.24 10.55
N VAL A 24 1.67 6.20 10.22
CA VAL A 24 2.03 6.57 8.85
C VAL A 24 3.54 6.60 8.66
N ARG A 25 4.00 6.45 7.43
CA ARG A 25 5.39 6.62 7.01
C ARG A 25 5.47 7.66 5.90
N TYR A 26 6.60 8.35 5.86
CA TYR A 26 6.91 9.26 4.76
C TYR A 26 7.61 8.49 3.64
N THR A 27 7.11 8.58 2.41
CA THR A 27 7.72 7.93 1.25
C THR A 27 8.72 8.85 0.56
N TYR A 28 9.78 8.25 0.03
CA TYR A 28 10.74 8.91 -0.86
C TYR A 28 10.80 8.06 -2.14
N PRO A 29 10.79 8.66 -3.34
CA PRO A 29 10.99 10.07 -3.66
C PRO A 29 9.73 10.95 -3.69
N ASP A 30 8.54 10.35 -3.62
CA ASP A 30 7.28 11.05 -3.90
C ASP A 30 6.88 12.06 -2.81
N ARG A 31 7.50 11.97 -1.62
CA ARG A 31 7.30 12.88 -0.49
C ARG A 31 5.86 12.88 0.02
N GLU A 32 5.24 11.69 0.02
CA GLU A 32 3.86 11.50 0.43
C GLU A 32 3.76 10.82 1.79
N LEU A 33 2.60 10.98 2.43
CA LEU A 33 2.24 10.25 3.63
C LEU A 33 1.47 9.00 3.23
N VAL A 34 1.92 7.85 3.73
CA VAL A 34 1.28 6.56 3.47
C VAL A 34 1.04 5.88 4.82
N HIS A 35 -0.09 5.19 4.97
CA HIS A 35 -0.32 4.34 6.13
C HIS A 35 0.82 3.32 6.27
N ASP A 36 1.38 3.15 7.47
CA ASP A 36 2.48 2.18 7.68
C ASP A 36 2.04 0.76 7.29
N ARG A 37 0.78 0.44 7.56
CA ARG A 37 0.10 -0.77 7.09
C ARG A 37 -1.00 -0.43 6.10
N CYS A 38 -0.61 0.12 4.96
CA CYS A 38 -1.55 0.41 3.88
C CYS A 38 -2.16 -0.91 3.35
N PRO A 39 -3.50 -1.01 3.20
CA PRO A 39 -4.14 -2.22 2.68
C PRO A 39 -3.78 -2.54 1.22
N ILE A 40 -3.12 -1.61 0.52
CA ILE A 40 -2.58 -1.81 -0.83
C ILE A 40 -1.21 -2.49 -0.81
N GLU A 41 -0.63 -2.76 0.37
CA GLU A 41 0.54 -3.62 0.56
C GLU A 41 0.18 -5.10 0.33
N SER A 42 -0.32 -5.44 -0.85
CA SER A 42 -0.41 -6.79 -1.44
C SER A 42 -0.70 -6.68 -2.93
N GLY A 43 0.08 -5.87 -3.63
CA GLY A 43 0.32 -6.05 -5.07
C GLY A 43 1.19 -7.28 -5.37
N SER A 44 1.35 -8.23 -4.45
CA SER A 44 1.76 -9.59 -4.82
C SER A 44 0.55 -10.25 -5.46
N THR A 45 0.26 -9.85 -6.70
CA THR A 45 -0.59 -10.70 -7.50
C THR A 45 0.17 -12.00 -7.67
N ASP A 46 -0.35 -13.10 -7.16
CA ASP A 46 0.28 -14.41 -7.32
C ASP A 46 0.51 -14.67 -8.81
N VAL A 47 1.74 -14.46 -9.24
CA VAL A 47 2.16 -14.69 -10.62
C VAL A 47 2.25 -16.19 -10.79
N CYS A 48 1.63 -16.74 -11.83
CA CYS A 48 1.70 -18.16 -12.07
C CYS A 48 3.15 -18.57 -12.40
N PRO A 49 3.74 -19.58 -11.70
CA PRO A 49 5.12 -20.00 -11.96
C PRO A 49 5.30 -20.71 -13.32
N ALA A 50 4.21 -21.12 -13.97
CA ALA A 50 4.26 -21.81 -15.26
C ALA A 50 4.38 -20.83 -16.45
N CYS A 51 3.66 -19.72 -16.42
CA CYS A 51 3.49 -18.82 -17.56
C CYS A 51 3.79 -17.35 -17.23
N TRP A 52 4.14 -17.04 -15.98
CA TRP A 52 4.58 -15.72 -15.52
C TRP A 52 3.55 -14.60 -15.75
N THR A 53 2.27 -14.96 -15.85
CA THR A 53 1.14 -14.04 -16.01
C THR A 53 0.22 -14.11 -14.80
N ILE A 54 -0.62 -13.08 -14.65
CA ILE A 54 -1.65 -12.96 -13.62
C ILE A 54 -2.94 -13.59 -14.18
N HIS A 55 -3.34 -14.74 -13.65
CA HIS A 55 -4.60 -15.40 -14.03
C HIS A 55 -5.12 -16.30 -12.90
N ALA A 56 -6.41 -16.64 -12.93
CA ALA A 56 -7.08 -17.45 -11.90
C ALA A 56 -6.85 -18.97 -12.04
N GLY A 57 -5.66 -19.39 -12.46
CA GLY A 57 -5.32 -20.81 -12.67
C GLY A 57 -5.61 -21.40 -14.06
N GLU A 58 -5.83 -20.58 -15.08
CA GLU A 58 -6.03 -20.99 -16.49
C GLU A 58 -4.85 -21.73 -17.17
N CYS A 59 -3.63 -21.71 -16.61
CA CYS A 59 -2.47 -22.44 -17.14
C CYS A 59 -2.52 -23.97 -16.82
N ALA A 60 -3.73 -24.55 -16.80
CA ALA A 60 -4.01 -25.97 -16.57
C ALA A 60 -3.51 -26.88 -17.70
#